data_AF-D6A5F3-F1
#
_entry.id   AF-D6A5F3-F1
#
_cell.length_a   1.000
_cell.length_b   1.000
_cell.length_c   1.000
_cell.angle_alpha   90.00
_cell.angle_beta   90.00
_cell.angle_gamma   90.00
#
_symmetry.space_group_name_H-M   'P 1'
#
loop_
_entity.id
_entity.type
_entity.pdbx_description
1 polymer ?
#
loop_
_entity_poly.entity_id
_entity_poly.type
_entity_poly.pdbx_seq_one_letter_code
_entity_poly.pdbx_strand_id
1 'polypeptide(L)'
;MTGWAWAALGMYAVWLVAAFGVRALVQRRRTGDTGFRGLSGSPGSAAWWAGVLFVVALLGAVAAPVATLVGLPVLAEGAPAVYGIGAAITVLGIIGTLVAQKAMGASWRVGVDTDERTALVMSGPFAHVRNPIFTAMVTTGLGLALMVPNVLASAALVALIVAVELQVRVVEEPYLRRTHGETYLSYGSRSGRFLPGIGYIRSETEGPSSR
;
A
#
# COMPACT_ATOMS: atom_id res chain seq x y z
N MET A 1 -2.49 27.63 3.08
CA MET A 1 -2.99 26.26 3.35
C MET A 1 -4.09 25.81 2.39
N THR A 2 -5.10 26.63 2.13
CA THR A 2 -6.25 26.28 1.26
C THR A 2 -5.84 25.70 -0.11
N GLY A 3 -4.88 26.31 -0.81
CA GLY A 3 -4.38 25.78 -2.09
C GLY A 3 -3.74 24.39 -1.99
N TRP A 4 -2.98 24.13 -0.93
CA TRP A 4 -2.34 22.83 -0.70
C TRP A 4 -3.35 21.74 -0.35
N ALA A 5 -4.41 22.07 0.40
CA ALA A 5 -5.50 21.15 0.68
C ALA A 5 -6.27 20.77 -0.59
N TRP A 6 -6.57 21.72 -1.48
CA TRP A 6 -7.17 21.42 -2.78
C TRP A 6 -6.24 20.59 -3.67
N ALA A 7 -4.95 20.90 -3.70
CA ALA A 7 -3.97 20.11 -4.44
C ALA A 7 -3.90 18.66 -3.91
N ALA A 8 -3.87 18.47 -2.59
CA ALA A 8 -3.88 17.15 -1.96
C ALA A 8 -5.14 16.35 -2.35
N LEU A 9 -6.32 16.98 -2.31
CA LEU A 9 -7.57 16.35 -2.76
C LEU A 9 -7.54 15.97 -4.24
N GLY A 10 -7.05 16.86 -5.10
CA GLY A 10 -6.93 16.60 -6.53
C GLY A 10 -5.98 15.43 -6.83
N MET A 11 -4.81 15.41 -6.21
CA MET A 11 -3.83 14.32 -6.36
C MET A 11 -4.35 13.00 -5.81
N TYR A 12 -5.02 13.03 -4.65
CA TYR A 12 -5.66 11.85 -4.08
C TYR A 12 -6.79 11.32 -4.97
N ALA A 13 -7.64 12.20 -5.54
CA ALA A 13 -8.69 11.80 -6.46
C ALA A 13 -8.12 11.16 -7.73
N VAL A 14 -7.08 11.76 -8.33
CA VAL A 14 -6.35 11.17 -9.47
C VAL A 14 -5.82 9.79 -9.12
N TRP A 15 -5.17 9.66 -7.96
CA TRP A 15 -4.66 8.37 -7.49
C TRP A 15 -5.76 7.33 -7.29
N LEU A 16 -6.86 7.69 -6.61
CA LEU A 16 -7.98 6.78 -6.35
C LEU A 16 -8.61 6.27 -7.66
N VAL A 17 -8.87 7.20 -8.60
CA VAL A 17 -9.42 6.87 -9.92
C VAL A 17 -8.45 5.99 -10.71
N ALA A 18 -7.16 6.30 -10.72
CA ALA A 18 -6.18 5.53 -11.48
C ALA A 18 -5.94 4.15 -10.87
N ALA A 19 -5.67 4.09 -9.55
CA ALA A 19 -5.26 2.89 -8.84
C ALA A 19 -6.40 1.89 -8.61
N PHE A 20 -7.64 2.36 -8.47
CA PHE A 20 -8.79 1.48 -8.24
C PHE A 20 -9.79 1.49 -9.39
N GLY A 21 -10.25 2.65 -9.85
CA GLY A 21 -11.28 2.75 -10.88
C GLY A 21 -10.83 2.24 -12.25
N VAL A 22 -9.86 2.93 -12.85
CA VAL A 22 -9.27 2.57 -14.15
C VAL A 22 -8.65 1.19 -14.08
N ARG A 23 -7.93 0.88 -13.00
CA ARG A 23 -7.28 -0.42 -12.85
C ARG A 23 -8.27 -1.59 -12.83
N ALA A 24 -9.40 -1.45 -12.12
CA ALA A 24 -10.45 -2.46 -12.08
C ALA A 24 -11.19 -2.58 -13.42
N LEU A 25 -11.40 -1.48 -14.13
CA LEU A 25 -11.97 -1.51 -15.48
C LEU A 25 -11.05 -2.25 -16.46
N VAL A 26 -9.75 -1.98 -16.42
CA VAL A 26 -8.75 -2.68 -17.23
C VAL A 26 -8.70 -4.17 -16.87
N GLN A 27 -8.75 -4.51 -15.57
CA GLN A 27 -8.81 -5.89 -15.11
C GLN A 27 -10.06 -6.59 -15.68
N ARG A 28 -11.24 -6.00 -15.48
CA ARG A 28 -12.53 -6.55 -15.96
C ARG A 28 -12.56 -6.76 -17.46
N ARG A 29 -11.98 -5.83 -18.24
CA ARG A 29 -11.88 -5.97 -19.70
C ARG A 29 -10.93 -7.08 -20.15
N ARG A 30 -9.91 -7.39 -19.36
CA ARG A 30 -8.89 -8.40 -19.71
C ARG A 30 -9.22 -9.79 -19.20
N THR A 31 -9.84 -9.90 -18.03
CA THR A 31 -10.06 -11.18 -17.33
C THR A 31 -11.53 -11.49 -17.05
N GLY A 32 -12.45 -10.55 -17.30
CA GLY A 32 -13.85 -10.67 -16.89
C GLY A 32 -14.11 -10.37 -15.41
N ASP A 33 -13.06 -10.16 -14.61
CA ASP A 33 -13.11 -10.00 -13.15
C ASP A 33 -12.65 -8.60 -12.73
N THR A 34 -13.27 -8.00 -11.70
CA THR A 34 -12.90 -6.67 -11.21
C THR A 34 -11.62 -6.67 -10.37
N GLY A 35 -11.21 -7.82 -9.83
CA GLY A 35 -10.04 -8.00 -8.96
C GLY A 35 -10.29 -7.71 -7.48
N PHE A 36 -11.50 -7.32 -7.06
CA PHE A 36 -11.80 -7.05 -5.66
C PHE A 36 -12.31 -8.31 -4.95
N ARG A 37 -11.77 -8.59 -3.76
CA ARG A 37 -12.16 -9.72 -2.90
C ARG A 37 -12.74 -9.30 -1.53
N GLY A 38 -12.91 -8.00 -1.30
CA GLY A 38 -13.49 -7.47 -0.07
C GLY A 38 -12.55 -7.60 1.14
N LEU A 39 -13.12 -7.51 2.34
CA LEU A 39 -12.38 -7.70 3.60
C LEU A 39 -12.12 -9.18 3.82
N SER A 40 -10.87 -9.56 4.12
CA SER A 40 -10.51 -10.94 4.43
C SER A 40 -10.74 -11.26 5.92
N GLY A 41 -11.06 -12.53 6.23
CA GLY A 41 -11.16 -13.04 7.60
C GLY A 41 -12.50 -12.75 8.31
N SER A 42 -12.66 -13.31 9.51
CA SER A 42 -13.84 -13.11 10.35
C SER A 42 -13.82 -11.73 11.05
N PRO A 43 -14.99 -11.14 11.35
CA PRO A 43 -15.06 -9.89 12.12
C PRO A 43 -14.25 -9.96 13.40
N GLY A 44 -13.42 -8.94 13.65
CA GLY A 44 -12.52 -8.85 14.80
C GLY A 44 -11.16 -9.54 14.63
N SER A 45 -10.96 -10.35 13.58
CA SER A 45 -9.65 -10.92 13.26
C SER A 45 -8.67 -9.86 12.76
N ALA A 46 -7.36 -10.16 12.83
CA ALA A 46 -6.32 -9.27 12.31
C ALA A 46 -6.44 -9.01 10.79
N ALA A 47 -6.90 -10.02 10.02
CA ALA A 47 -7.17 -9.86 8.59
C ALA A 47 -8.33 -8.89 8.33
N TRP A 48 -9.38 -8.97 9.15
CA TRP A 48 -10.51 -8.04 9.05
C TRP A 48 -10.09 -6.62 9.38
N TRP A 49 -9.31 -6.45 10.46
CA TRP A 49 -8.75 -5.15 10.82
C TRP A 49 -7.81 -4.57 9.77
N ALA A 50 -7.07 -5.40 9.02
CA ALA A 50 -6.25 -4.93 7.91
C ALA A 50 -7.09 -4.15 6.90
N GLY A 51 -8.22 -4.73 6.47
CA GLY A 51 -9.09 -4.07 5.51
C GLY A 51 -9.91 -2.91 6.10
N VAL A 52 -10.36 -2.99 7.37
CA VAL A 52 -11.04 -1.87 8.04
C VAL A 52 -10.12 -0.66 8.15
N LEU A 53 -8.89 -0.84 8.63
CA LEU A 53 -7.91 0.23 8.74
C LEU A 53 -7.52 0.79 7.36
N PHE A 54 -7.52 -0.03 6.33
CA PHE A 54 -7.31 0.43 4.96
C PHE A 54 -8.44 1.38 4.51
N VAL A 55 -9.70 1.03 4.76
CA VAL A 55 -10.85 1.91 4.47
C VAL A 55 -10.78 3.19 5.29
N VAL A 56 -10.46 3.10 6.58
CA VAL A 56 -10.26 4.27 7.46
C VAL A 56 -9.16 5.18 6.91
N ALA A 57 -8.05 4.63 6.43
CA ALA A 57 -6.98 5.41 5.81
C ALA A 57 -7.44 6.12 4.54
N LEU A 58 -8.22 5.46 3.68
CA LEU A 58 -8.78 6.08 2.47
C LEU A 58 -9.73 7.23 2.82
N LEU A 59 -10.64 7.04 3.77
CA LEU A 59 -11.53 8.10 4.24
C LEU A 59 -10.74 9.24 4.89
N GLY A 60 -9.72 8.91 5.68
CA GLY A 60 -8.81 9.87 6.31
C GLY A 60 -8.04 10.74 5.31
N ALA A 61 -7.64 10.17 4.16
CA ALA A 61 -6.97 10.91 3.10
C ALA A 61 -7.86 11.99 2.44
N VAL A 62 -9.19 11.85 2.53
CA VAL A 62 -10.15 12.90 2.14
C VAL A 62 -10.45 13.83 3.32
N ALA A 63 -10.73 13.25 4.49
CA ALA A 63 -11.13 13.98 5.68
C ALA A 63 -10.05 14.96 6.14
N ALA A 64 -8.77 14.62 6.03
CA ALA A 64 -7.68 15.47 6.48
C ALA A 64 -7.56 16.79 5.69
N PRO A 65 -7.47 16.80 4.35
CA PRO A 65 -7.53 18.06 3.59
C PRO A 65 -8.83 18.84 3.81
N VAL A 66 -9.98 18.16 3.85
CA VAL A 66 -11.29 18.81 4.09
C VAL A 66 -11.32 19.48 5.46
N ALA A 67 -10.81 18.82 6.50
CA ALA A 67 -10.71 19.39 7.83
C ALA A 67 -9.86 20.67 7.84
N THR A 68 -8.72 20.68 7.13
CA THR A 68 -7.92 21.91 6.96
C THR A 68 -8.67 23.00 6.19
N LEU A 69 -9.49 22.65 5.19
CA LEU A 69 -10.32 23.63 4.47
C LEU A 69 -11.38 24.29 5.37
N VAL A 70 -11.89 23.57 6.37
CA VAL A 70 -12.87 24.10 7.34
C VAL A 70 -12.22 24.65 8.63
N GLY A 71 -10.89 24.80 8.65
CA GLY A 71 -10.19 25.51 9.71
C GLY A 71 -9.46 24.66 10.74
N LEU A 72 -9.32 23.34 10.54
CA LEU A 72 -8.45 22.52 11.39
C LEU A 72 -6.99 22.97 11.23
N PRO A 73 -6.29 23.32 12.34
CA PRO A 73 -4.92 23.80 12.28
C PRO A 73 -3.97 22.69 11.80
N VAL A 74 -2.86 23.10 11.20
CA VAL A 74 -1.78 22.19 10.82
C VAL A 74 -0.63 22.29 11.81
N LEU A 75 0.08 21.20 12.00
CA LEU A 75 1.19 21.05 12.95
C LEU A 75 2.44 21.82 12.51
N ALA A 76 2.59 22.08 11.22
CA ALA A 76 3.72 22.80 10.64
C ALA A 76 3.20 23.96 9.77
N GLU A 77 2.73 25.03 10.40
CA GLU A 77 2.26 26.24 9.71
C GLU A 77 3.42 27.02 9.06
N GLY A 78 3.14 27.68 7.93
CA GLY A 78 4.13 28.53 7.26
C GLY A 78 5.32 27.79 6.64
N ALA A 79 5.19 26.48 6.40
CA ALA A 79 6.28 25.63 5.90
C ALA A 79 6.07 25.16 4.43
N PRO A 80 6.09 26.06 3.43
CA PRO A 80 5.79 25.71 2.04
C PRO A 80 6.73 24.67 1.43
N ALA A 81 7.97 24.61 1.89
CA ALA A 81 8.92 23.56 1.48
C ALA A 81 8.43 22.17 1.87
N VAL A 82 7.85 22.00 3.06
CA VAL A 82 7.29 20.72 3.54
C VAL A 82 6.14 20.28 2.63
N TYR A 83 5.25 21.22 2.27
CA TYR A 83 4.11 20.91 1.42
C TYR A 83 4.54 20.57 -0.02
N GLY A 84 5.53 21.29 -0.55
CA GLY A 84 6.12 21.00 -1.87
C GLY A 84 6.83 19.65 -1.93
N ILE A 85 7.61 19.31 -0.88
CA ILE A 85 8.20 17.98 -0.72
C ILE A 85 7.11 16.91 -0.63
N GLY A 86 6.06 17.17 0.16
CA GLY A 86 4.88 16.30 0.25
C GLY A 86 4.26 16.02 -1.12
N ALA A 87 4.04 17.05 -1.92
CA ALA A 87 3.51 16.89 -3.28
C ALA A 87 4.45 16.05 -4.17
N ALA A 88 5.76 16.31 -4.14
CA ALA A 88 6.73 15.51 -4.90
C ALA A 88 6.70 14.02 -4.47
N ILE A 89 6.66 13.76 -3.17
CA ILE A 89 6.55 12.40 -2.61
C ILE A 89 5.23 11.74 -3.04
N THR A 90 4.11 12.48 -3.02
CA THR A 90 2.82 11.97 -3.51
C THR A 90 2.90 11.58 -4.97
N VAL A 91 3.46 12.42 -5.85
CA VAL A 91 3.63 12.08 -7.28
C VAL A 91 4.45 10.80 -7.45
N LEU A 92 5.58 10.69 -6.73
CA LEU A 92 6.43 9.50 -6.79
C LEU A 92 5.69 8.23 -6.32
N GLY A 93 4.91 8.34 -5.24
CA GLY A 93 4.07 7.25 -4.74
C GLY A 93 2.97 6.84 -5.74
N ILE A 94 2.33 7.80 -6.40
CA ILE A 94 1.34 7.54 -7.46
C ILE A 94 1.99 6.77 -8.60
N ILE A 95 3.12 7.27 -9.12
CA ILE A 95 3.87 6.62 -10.21
C ILE A 95 4.28 5.20 -9.78
N GLY A 96 4.83 5.04 -8.58
CA GLY A 96 5.22 3.75 -8.02
C GLY A 96 4.05 2.76 -7.94
N THR A 97 2.86 3.24 -7.55
CA THR A 97 1.64 2.42 -7.49
C THR A 97 1.29 1.90 -8.87
N LEU A 98 1.28 2.77 -9.89
CA LEU A 98 0.94 2.40 -11.26
C LEU A 98 1.98 1.46 -11.88
N VAL A 99 3.27 1.66 -11.59
CA VAL A 99 4.36 0.77 -12.03
C VAL A 99 4.20 -0.62 -11.41
N ALA A 100 3.93 -0.71 -10.11
CA ALA A 100 3.67 -1.99 -9.44
C ALA A 100 2.42 -2.69 -9.98
N GLN A 101 1.33 -1.94 -10.23
CA GLN A 101 0.10 -2.48 -10.81
C GLN A 101 0.26 -2.98 -12.25
N LYS A 102 1.09 -2.31 -13.05
CA LYS A 102 1.44 -2.74 -14.39
C LYS A 102 2.25 -4.04 -14.35
N ALA A 103 3.23 -4.14 -13.43
CA ALA A 103 4.04 -5.34 -13.25
C ALA A 103 3.20 -6.56 -12.80
N MET A 104 2.18 -6.35 -11.96
CA MET A 104 1.27 -7.43 -11.56
C MET A 104 0.40 -7.97 -12.71
N GLY A 105 0.10 -7.15 -13.72
CA GLY A 105 -0.68 -7.60 -14.89
C GLY A 105 -2.01 -8.27 -14.50
N ALA A 106 -2.30 -9.44 -15.06
CA ALA A 106 -3.54 -10.17 -14.76
C ALA A 106 -3.62 -10.69 -13.31
N SER A 107 -2.51 -10.75 -12.58
CA SER A 107 -2.48 -11.21 -11.18
C SER A 107 -2.95 -10.15 -10.18
N TRP A 108 -3.16 -8.90 -10.59
CA TRP A 108 -3.58 -7.84 -9.68
C TRP A 108 -4.94 -8.14 -9.05
N ARG A 109 -4.98 -8.04 -7.72
CA ARG A 109 -6.18 -8.17 -6.90
C ARG A 109 -6.09 -7.22 -5.71
N VAL A 110 -7.24 -6.87 -5.15
CA VAL A 110 -7.38 -6.16 -3.87
C VAL A 110 -8.02 -7.13 -2.88
N GLY A 111 -7.24 -7.50 -1.86
CA GLY A 111 -7.56 -8.59 -0.95
C GLY A 111 -7.05 -9.94 -1.46
N VAL A 112 -7.17 -10.96 -0.61
CA VAL A 112 -6.77 -12.33 -0.92
C VAL A 112 -7.99 -13.22 -0.85
N ASP A 113 -8.17 -14.03 -1.88
CA ASP A 113 -9.06 -15.19 -1.90
C ASP A 113 -8.18 -16.44 -1.79
N THR A 114 -8.41 -17.27 -0.76
CA THR A 114 -7.60 -18.45 -0.49
C THR A 114 -7.83 -19.59 -1.47
N ASP A 115 -8.97 -19.58 -2.17
CA ASP A 115 -9.33 -20.63 -3.14
C ASP A 115 -8.76 -20.32 -4.52
N GLU A 116 -8.26 -19.10 -4.73
CA GLU A 116 -7.61 -18.69 -5.97
C GLU A 116 -6.11 -19.01 -5.95
N ARG A 117 -5.58 -19.51 -7.06
CA ARG A 117 -4.14 -19.67 -7.27
C ARG A 117 -3.62 -18.54 -8.15
N THR A 118 -3.06 -17.52 -7.52
CA THR A 118 -2.42 -16.40 -8.22
C THR A 118 -1.02 -16.77 -8.69
N ALA A 119 -0.54 -16.14 -9.77
CA ALA A 119 0.84 -16.32 -10.21
C ALA A 119 1.79 -15.47 -9.36
N LEU A 120 2.93 -16.03 -8.96
CA LEU A 120 3.96 -15.30 -8.22
C LEU A 120 4.73 -14.36 -9.15
N VAL A 121 4.57 -13.06 -8.97
CA VAL A 121 5.24 -12.03 -9.77
C VAL A 121 6.56 -11.66 -9.09
N MET A 122 7.68 -11.84 -9.80
CA MET A 122 9.04 -11.56 -9.28
C MET A 122 9.85 -10.60 -10.17
N SER A 123 9.23 -10.01 -11.19
CA SER A 123 9.90 -9.14 -12.16
C SER A 123 9.55 -7.66 -11.98
N GLY A 124 10.37 -6.78 -12.57
CA GLY A 124 10.21 -5.34 -12.44
C GLY A 124 10.39 -4.89 -10.99
N PRO A 125 9.46 -4.09 -10.40
CA PRO A 125 9.60 -3.63 -9.02
C PRO A 125 9.60 -4.78 -8.00
N PHE A 126 8.98 -5.92 -8.33
CA PHE A 126 8.99 -7.11 -7.49
C PHE A 126 10.37 -7.78 -7.39
N ALA A 127 11.30 -7.49 -8.31
CA ALA A 127 12.67 -8.00 -8.19
C ALA A 127 13.42 -7.36 -7.00
N HIS A 128 13.04 -6.15 -6.60
CA HIS A 128 13.73 -5.40 -5.54
C HIS A 128 13.09 -5.58 -4.17
N VAL A 129 11.75 -5.58 -4.11
CA VAL A 129 10.96 -5.76 -2.88
C VAL A 129 9.74 -6.61 -3.14
N ARG A 130 9.26 -7.33 -2.14
CA ARG A 130 8.12 -8.26 -2.27
C ARG A 130 6.76 -7.58 -2.35
N ASN A 131 6.64 -6.40 -1.74
CA ASN A 131 5.39 -5.67 -1.61
C ASN A 131 5.48 -4.24 -2.18
N PRO A 132 5.92 -4.04 -3.44
CA PRO A 132 6.22 -2.71 -3.98
C PRO A 132 4.98 -1.82 -4.09
N ILE A 133 3.79 -2.41 -4.33
CA ILE A 133 2.54 -1.64 -4.36
C ILE A 133 2.25 -1.02 -2.99
N PHE A 134 2.41 -1.78 -1.91
CA PHE A 134 2.16 -1.28 -0.56
C PHE A 134 3.18 -0.23 -0.13
N THR A 135 4.45 -0.40 -0.51
CA THR A 135 5.47 0.64 -0.34
C THR A 135 5.05 1.92 -1.04
N ALA A 136 4.62 1.86 -2.29
CA ALA A 136 4.17 3.03 -3.04
C ALA A 136 2.89 3.67 -2.48
N MET A 137 1.96 2.86 -1.93
CA MET A 137 0.77 3.36 -1.23
C MET A 137 1.14 4.13 0.03
N VAL A 138 2.03 3.59 0.86
CA VAL A 138 2.53 4.28 2.05
C VAL A 138 3.30 5.54 1.68
N THR A 139 4.12 5.52 0.63
CA THR A 139 4.77 6.73 0.08
C THR A 139 3.75 7.79 -0.33
N THR A 140 2.68 7.39 -1.02
CA THR A 140 1.59 8.30 -1.41
C THR A 140 0.94 8.93 -0.17
N GLY A 141 0.58 8.11 0.82
CA GLY A 141 -0.01 8.55 2.08
C GLY A 141 0.91 9.49 2.88
N LEU A 142 2.22 9.21 2.91
CA LEU A 142 3.21 10.08 3.54
C LEU A 142 3.25 11.45 2.85
N GLY A 143 3.25 11.48 1.52
CA GLY A 143 3.22 12.72 0.75
C GLY A 143 1.95 13.55 1.04
N LEU A 144 0.77 12.91 1.05
CA LEU A 144 -0.48 13.58 1.41
C LEU A 144 -0.43 14.14 2.84
N ALA A 145 0.09 13.37 3.79
CA ALA A 145 0.22 13.82 5.17
C ALA A 145 1.16 15.03 5.31
N LEU A 146 2.22 15.11 4.49
CA LEU A 146 3.11 16.26 4.48
C LEU A 146 2.49 17.49 3.78
N MET A 147 1.61 17.31 2.80
CA MET A 147 0.91 18.43 2.14
C MET A 147 -0.10 19.12 3.08
N VAL A 148 -0.74 18.36 3.96
CA VAL A 148 -1.71 18.84 4.95
C VAL A 148 -1.39 18.27 6.34
N PRO A 149 -0.31 18.70 7.00
CA PRO A 149 0.22 18.05 8.20
C PRO A 149 -0.63 18.35 9.43
N ASN A 150 -1.84 17.81 9.48
CA ASN A 150 -2.73 17.86 10.63
C ASN A 150 -2.87 16.48 11.27
N VAL A 151 -3.49 16.44 12.45
CA VAL A 151 -3.66 15.21 13.25
C VAL A 151 -4.44 14.11 12.52
N LEU A 152 -5.42 14.46 11.67
CA LEU A 152 -6.18 13.51 10.88
C LEU A 152 -5.29 12.87 9.79
N ALA A 153 -4.43 13.65 9.15
CA ALA A 153 -3.52 13.17 8.13
C ALA A 153 -2.49 12.19 8.72
N SER A 154 -1.94 12.53 9.88
CA SER A 154 -1.05 11.63 10.62
C SER A 154 -1.77 10.35 11.05
N ALA A 155 -2.99 10.44 11.58
CA ALA A 155 -3.79 9.27 11.96
C ALA A 155 -4.11 8.38 10.75
N ALA A 156 -4.45 8.96 9.60
CA ALA A 156 -4.70 8.24 8.36
C ALA A 156 -3.45 7.50 7.85
N LEU A 157 -2.28 8.15 7.91
CA LEU A 157 -1.01 7.52 7.56
C LEU A 157 -0.67 6.34 8.48
N VAL A 158 -0.83 6.52 9.80
CA VAL A 158 -0.60 5.43 10.77
C VAL A 158 -1.56 4.27 10.51
N ALA A 159 -2.85 4.57 10.31
CA ALA A 159 -3.84 3.55 9.95
C ALA A 159 -3.45 2.80 8.68
N LEU A 160 -2.95 3.49 7.65
CA LEU A 160 -2.47 2.87 6.41
C LEU A 160 -1.28 1.95 6.66
N ILE A 161 -0.28 2.40 7.43
CA ILE A 161 0.91 1.59 7.73
C ILE A 161 0.51 0.31 8.49
N VAL A 162 -0.35 0.43 9.50
CA VAL A 162 -0.84 -0.73 10.26
C VAL A 162 -1.66 -1.66 9.36
N ALA A 163 -2.55 -1.11 8.54
CA ALA A 163 -3.35 -1.88 7.58
C ALA A 163 -2.45 -2.71 6.65
N VAL A 164 -1.43 -2.07 6.06
CA VAL A 164 -0.46 -2.70 5.17
C VAL A 164 0.35 -3.79 5.87
N GLU A 165 0.83 -3.53 7.08
CA GLU A 165 1.59 -4.51 7.85
C GLU A 165 0.75 -5.74 8.19
N LEU A 166 -0.50 -5.55 8.61
CA LEU A 166 -1.44 -6.65 8.86
C LEU A 166 -1.77 -7.40 7.57
N GLN A 167 -2.09 -6.68 6.50
CA GLN A 167 -2.43 -7.26 5.20
C GLN A 167 -1.29 -8.15 4.70
N VAL A 168 -0.06 -7.66 4.73
CA VAL A 168 1.08 -8.44 4.24
C VAL A 168 1.38 -9.61 5.17
N ARG A 169 1.58 -9.38 6.47
CA ARG A 169 2.10 -10.43 7.37
C ARG A 169 1.07 -11.50 7.73
N VAL A 170 -0.20 -11.12 7.83
CA VAL A 170 -1.25 -12.01 8.32
C VAL A 170 -2.04 -12.63 7.16
N VAL A 171 -2.11 -11.94 6.02
CA VAL A 171 -2.94 -12.39 4.89
C VAL A 171 -2.06 -12.85 3.72
N GLU A 172 -1.26 -11.94 3.14
CA GLU A 172 -0.57 -12.23 1.88
C GLU A 172 0.61 -13.19 2.02
N GLU A 173 1.55 -12.95 2.93
CA GLU A 173 2.72 -13.82 3.06
C GLU A 173 2.36 -15.26 3.45
N PRO A 174 1.41 -15.51 4.39
CA PRO A 174 0.97 -16.87 4.69
C PRO A 174 0.29 -17.54 3.49
N TYR A 175 -0.53 -16.79 2.74
CA TYR A 175 -1.13 -17.30 1.51
C TYR A 175 -0.05 -17.65 0.46
N LEU A 176 0.88 -16.73 0.17
CA LEU A 176 1.95 -16.95 -0.81
C LEU A 176 2.85 -18.12 -0.42
N ARG A 177 3.17 -18.28 0.87
CA ARG A 177 3.92 -19.42 1.39
C ARG A 177 3.17 -20.74 1.16
N ARG A 178 1.87 -20.80 1.45
CA ARG A 178 1.05 -22.00 1.20
C ARG A 178 0.93 -22.33 -0.29
N THR A 179 0.78 -21.31 -1.14
CA THR A 179 0.48 -21.48 -2.57
C THR A 179 1.72 -21.79 -3.42
N HIS A 180 2.88 -21.26 -3.03
CA HIS A 180 4.13 -21.34 -3.82
C HIS A 180 5.30 -22.04 -3.12
N GLY A 181 5.18 -22.36 -1.83
CA GLY A 181 6.17 -23.14 -1.07
C GLY A 181 7.59 -22.59 -1.18
N GLU A 182 8.54 -23.46 -1.51
CA GLU A 182 9.97 -23.16 -1.64
C GLU A 182 10.28 -22.01 -2.62
N THR A 183 9.48 -21.86 -3.69
CA THR A 183 9.71 -20.76 -4.65
C THR A 183 9.55 -19.40 -3.98
N TYR A 184 8.55 -19.26 -3.11
CA TYR A 184 8.32 -18.03 -2.36
C TYR A 184 9.37 -17.82 -1.26
N LEU A 185 9.84 -18.88 -0.61
CA LEU A 185 10.90 -18.78 0.40
C LEU A 185 12.23 -18.34 -0.22
N SER A 186 12.62 -18.94 -1.35
CA SER A 186 13.82 -18.55 -2.13
C SER A 186 13.73 -17.11 -2.68
N TYR A 187 12.52 -16.67 -3.02
CA TYR A 187 12.28 -15.27 -3.37
C TYR A 187 12.45 -14.35 -2.15
N GLY A 188 11.84 -14.70 -1.02
CA GLY A 188 11.89 -13.92 0.22
C GLY A 188 13.26 -13.85 0.89
N SER A 189 14.17 -14.77 0.61
CA SER A 189 15.56 -14.66 1.08
C SER A 189 16.41 -13.66 0.27
N ARG A 190 15.97 -13.29 -0.93
CA ARG A 190 16.70 -12.37 -1.84
C ARG A 190 16.01 -11.01 -2.03
N SER A 191 14.74 -10.90 -1.65
CA SER A 191 13.97 -9.65 -1.76
C SER A 191 13.38 -9.22 -0.41
N GLY A 192 13.65 -7.97 -0.03
CA GLY A 192 13.12 -7.37 1.20
C GLY A 192 11.59 -7.23 1.16
N ARG A 193 10.95 -7.11 2.32
CA ARG A 193 9.47 -7.09 2.41
C ARG A 193 8.88 -5.83 1.77
N PHE A 194 9.28 -4.65 2.25
CA PHE A 194 8.79 -3.35 1.78
C PHE A 194 9.90 -2.46 1.22
N LEU A 195 11.11 -2.59 1.77
CA LEU A 195 12.29 -1.84 1.37
C LEU A 195 13.42 -2.81 1.00
N PRO A 196 14.29 -2.44 0.04
CA PRO A 196 15.48 -3.24 -0.27
C PRO A 196 16.33 -3.44 0.98
N GLY A 197 16.86 -4.64 1.19
CA GLY A 197 17.72 -4.92 2.35
C GLY A 197 17.00 -5.24 3.67
N ILE A 198 15.67 -5.07 3.75
CA ILE A 198 14.95 -5.18 5.04
C ILE A 198 13.83 -6.23 4.98
N GLY A 199 13.75 -7.07 6.02
CA GLY A 199 12.68 -8.04 6.18
C GLY A 199 12.79 -9.25 5.27
N TYR A 200 14.01 -9.77 5.08
CA TYR A 200 14.26 -11.05 4.41
C TYR A 200 13.66 -12.22 5.20
N ILE A 201 13.21 -13.26 4.49
CA ILE A 201 12.91 -14.55 5.09
C ILE A 201 14.25 -15.26 5.32
N ARG A 202 14.54 -15.62 6.57
CA ARG A 202 15.72 -16.39 6.91
C ARG A 202 15.52 -17.84 6.46
N SER A 203 16.47 -18.37 5.70
CA SER A 203 16.56 -19.81 5.45
C SER A 203 17.01 -20.50 6.74
N GLU A 204 16.34 -21.57 7.16
CA GLU A 204 16.65 -22.35 8.38
C GLU A 204 17.99 -23.11 8.33
N THR A 205 18.92 -22.74 7.44
CA THR A 205 20.16 -23.51 7.18
C THR A 205 21.36 -23.08 8.03
N GLU A 206 21.23 -22.09 8.93
CA GLU A 206 22.28 -21.72 9.89
C GLU A 206 21.84 -22.07 11.33
N GLY A 207 21.76 -23.37 11.61
CA GLY A 207 21.89 -23.84 12.99
C GLY A 207 23.34 -23.65 13.46
N PRO A 208 23.59 -23.31 14.74
CA PRO A 208 24.94 -23.06 15.22
C PRO A 208 25.81 -24.31 15.01
N SER A 209 26.93 -24.16 14.31
CA SER A 209 27.95 -25.20 14.26
C SER A 209 28.49 -25.39 15.67
N SER A 210 28.06 -26.44 16.36
CA SER A 210 28.67 -26.91 17.58
C SER A 210 30.11 -27.35 17.29
N ARG A 211 31.09 -26.64 17.85
CA ARG A 211 32.42 -27.15 18.14
C ARG A 211 32.76 -26.81 19.58
#